data_AF-A0A359KI62-F1
#
_entry.id   AF-A0A359KI62-F1
#
_cell.length_a   1.000
_cell.length_b   1.000
_cell.length_c   1.000
_cell.angle_alpha   90.00
_cell.angle_beta   90.00
_cell.angle_gamma   90.00
#
_symmetry.space_group_name_H-M   'P 1'
#
loop_
_entity.id
_entity.type
_entity.pdbx_description
1 polymer ?
#
loop_
_entity_poly.entity_id
_entity_poly.type
_entity_poly.pdbx_seq_one_letter_code
_entity_poly.pdbx_strand_id
1 'polypeptide(L)'
;GQVAQRWAKTPTVVLIAQNEQGWLNLCALSSAAYLDAGEMAEPGVPWGQVVDKSDGLILLSGGPDGPIDPLFVQKKPAEAAEALAEMKRVFGDRFYVELQRHGLSSETVAEGGLVEWAYANDAPLVATNDVYYAKAAQAKSHDALLCISDGAFTGQEDRRRVTGEHWFKSAEAMRELFADLPEACDNTIQIARRCAFLVKTHKPILPRFDTGAGRSEDDELAHQAREGLKARL
;
A
#
# COMPACT_ATOMS: atom_id res chain seq x y z
N GLY A 1 -7.61 13.13 25.39
CA GLY A 1 -6.76 13.31 24.21
C GLY A 1 -7.16 12.26 23.20
N GLN A 2 -7.30 12.61 21.92
CA GLN A 2 -7.47 11.59 20.89
C GLN A 2 -6.13 10.86 20.76
N VAL A 3 -6.14 9.57 21.10
CA VAL A 3 -5.02 8.67 20.86
C VAL A 3 -4.71 8.72 19.37
N ALA A 4 -3.48 9.01 19.00
CA ALA A 4 -3.04 8.92 17.61
C ALA A 4 -3.09 7.44 17.19
N GLN A 5 -4.22 7.02 16.61
CA GLN A 5 -4.45 5.66 16.13
C GLN A 5 -3.95 5.46 14.70
N ARG A 6 -3.60 6.53 13.99
CA ARG A 6 -3.24 6.46 12.57
C ARG A 6 -1.77 6.19 12.37
N TRP A 7 -1.47 5.33 11.41
CA TRP A 7 -0.09 5.05 11.02
C TRP A 7 0.56 6.24 10.31
N ALA A 8 -0.21 6.95 9.48
CA ALA A 8 0.24 8.08 8.67
C ALA A 8 -0.53 9.37 9.00
N LYS A 9 0.09 10.53 8.78
CA LYS A 9 -0.59 11.84 8.95
C LYS A 9 -1.53 12.12 7.79
N THR A 10 -1.23 11.57 6.62
CA THR A 10 -2.08 11.60 5.42
C THR A 10 -2.87 10.30 5.31
N PRO A 11 -4.09 10.34 4.73
CA PRO A 11 -4.84 9.12 4.46
C PRO A 11 -4.08 8.19 3.52
N THR A 12 -4.11 6.89 3.77
CA THR A 12 -3.42 5.87 2.98
C THR A 12 -4.39 5.03 2.15
N VAL A 13 -3.91 4.45 1.07
CA VAL A 13 -4.68 3.48 0.27
C VAL A 13 -3.79 2.31 -0.08
N VAL A 14 -4.39 1.17 -0.41
CA VAL A 14 -3.64 -0.03 -0.82
C VAL A 14 -3.70 -0.16 -2.33
N LEU A 15 -2.53 -0.18 -2.97
CA LEU A 15 -2.38 -0.44 -4.40
C LEU A 15 -1.67 -1.78 -4.62
N ILE A 16 -2.25 -2.65 -5.44
CA ILE A 16 -1.72 -3.99 -5.75
C ILE A 16 -1.46 -4.10 -7.25
N ALA A 17 -0.25 -4.46 -7.65
CA ALA A 17 0.08 -4.66 -9.06
C ALA A 17 -0.52 -5.97 -9.60
N GLN A 18 -1.33 -5.87 -10.66
CA GLN A 18 -1.91 -7.03 -11.35
C GLN A 18 -0.98 -7.59 -12.42
N ASN A 19 -0.18 -6.72 -13.03
CA ASN A 19 0.66 -7.02 -14.18
C ASN A 19 1.96 -6.17 -14.15
N GLU A 20 2.80 -6.34 -15.16
CA GLU A 20 4.07 -5.60 -15.28
C GLU A 20 3.87 -4.08 -15.35
N GLN A 21 2.85 -3.61 -16.06
CA GLN A 21 2.54 -2.18 -16.15
C GLN A 21 2.15 -1.60 -14.78
N GLY A 22 1.35 -2.33 -14.02
CA GLY A 22 1.04 -1.98 -12.63
C GLY A 22 2.28 -1.92 -11.75
N TRP A 23 3.18 -2.88 -11.88
CA TRP A 23 4.46 -2.86 -11.16
C TRP A 23 5.31 -1.62 -11.50
N LEU A 24 5.46 -1.29 -12.78
CA LEU A 24 6.19 -0.09 -13.21
C LEU A 24 5.52 1.19 -12.67
N ASN A 25 4.20 1.23 -12.62
CA ASN A 25 3.45 2.32 -12.03
C ASN A 25 3.68 2.43 -10.51
N LEU A 26 3.69 1.31 -9.76
CA LEU A 26 4.07 1.31 -8.34
C LEU A 26 5.50 1.81 -8.14
N CYS A 27 6.46 1.40 -8.97
CA CYS A 27 7.84 1.89 -8.88
C CYS A 27 7.91 3.41 -9.11
N ALA A 28 7.17 3.93 -10.09
CA ALA A 28 7.12 5.36 -10.37
C ALA A 28 6.49 6.14 -9.21
N LEU A 29 5.36 5.68 -8.67
CA LEU A 29 4.69 6.30 -7.52
C LEU A 29 5.56 6.25 -6.26
N SER A 30 6.19 5.10 -5.99
CA SER A 30 7.13 4.94 -4.87
C SER A 30 8.32 5.89 -5.01
N SER A 31 8.88 6.04 -6.22
CA SER A 31 9.99 6.97 -6.45
C SER A 31 9.56 8.42 -6.26
N ALA A 32 8.43 8.81 -6.83
CA ALA A 32 7.86 10.16 -6.69
C ALA A 32 7.54 10.50 -5.24
N ALA A 33 7.01 9.53 -4.46
CA ALA A 33 6.69 9.72 -3.05
C ALA A 33 7.88 10.20 -2.19
N TYR A 34 9.11 9.86 -2.58
CA TYR A 34 10.33 10.27 -1.89
C TYR A 34 11.08 11.42 -2.58
N LEU A 35 11.08 11.48 -3.92
CA LEU A 35 11.82 12.50 -4.67
C LEU A 35 11.08 13.84 -4.75
N ASP A 36 9.75 13.80 -4.83
CA ASP A 36 8.92 15.00 -4.96
C ASP A 36 8.46 15.53 -3.59
N ALA A 37 8.53 14.70 -2.54
CA ALA A 37 8.27 15.11 -1.18
C ALA A 37 9.41 16.03 -0.69
N GLY A 38 9.06 17.18 -0.09
CA GLY A 38 10.06 18.03 0.56
C GLY A 38 10.77 17.31 1.71
N GLU A 39 11.98 17.73 2.06
CA GLU A 39 12.88 17.03 3.02
C GLU A 39 12.25 16.67 4.38
N MET A 40 11.20 17.38 4.80
CA MET A 40 10.51 17.18 6.08
C MET A 40 9.05 16.69 5.92
N ALA A 41 8.60 16.44 4.70
CA ALA A 41 7.27 15.94 4.42
C ALA A 41 7.21 14.41 4.59
N GLU A 42 6.07 13.90 5.05
CA GLU A 42 5.82 12.47 5.03
C GLU A 42 5.77 11.99 3.57
N PRO A 43 6.49 10.90 3.21
CA PRO A 43 6.51 10.41 1.84
C PRO A 43 5.10 10.09 1.34
N GLY A 44 4.77 10.59 0.15
CA GLY A 44 3.46 10.41 -0.42
C GLY A 44 3.31 11.12 -1.76
N VAL A 45 2.27 10.76 -2.50
CA VAL A 45 1.97 11.31 -3.82
C VAL A 45 0.57 11.92 -3.83
N PRO A 46 0.34 13.02 -4.59
CA PRO A 46 -1.00 13.53 -4.81
C PRO A 46 -1.90 12.50 -5.49
N TRP A 47 -3.20 12.49 -5.16
CA TRP A 47 -4.18 11.58 -5.79
C TRP A 47 -4.16 11.65 -7.32
N GLY A 48 -3.97 12.84 -7.91
CA GLY A 48 -3.86 12.99 -9.37
C GLY A 48 -2.75 12.15 -9.99
N GLN A 49 -1.59 12.01 -9.33
CA GLN A 49 -0.53 11.12 -9.82
C GLN A 49 -0.94 9.65 -9.75
N VAL A 50 -1.70 9.25 -8.71
CA VAL A 50 -2.26 7.89 -8.61
C VAL A 50 -3.25 7.64 -9.75
N VAL A 51 -4.07 8.62 -10.11
CA VAL A 51 -4.98 8.54 -11.27
C VAL A 51 -4.19 8.34 -12.57
N ASP A 52 -3.16 9.15 -12.80
CA ASP A 52 -2.31 9.08 -14.00
C ASP A 52 -1.52 7.75 -14.12
N LYS A 53 -1.25 7.11 -12.98
CA LYS A 53 -0.51 5.84 -12.88
C LYS A 53 -1.41 4.66 -12.47
N SER A 54 -2.72 4.78 -12.68
CA SER A 54 -3.68 3.78 -12.21
C SER A 54 -3.66 2.48 -13.02
N ASP A 55 -3.16 2.48 -14.26
CA ASP A 55 -3.20 1.29 -15.12
C ASP A 55 -2.45 0.09 -14.51
N GLY A 56 -3.03 -1.11 -14.65
CA GLY A 56 -2.48 -2.36 -14.10
C GLY A 56 -2.52 -2.50 -12.57
N LEU A 57 -3.17 -1.58 -11.84
CA LEU A 57 -3.28 -1.60 -10.38
C LEU A 57 -4.69 -1.99 -9.88
N ILE A 58 -4.79 -2.71 -8.78
CA ILE A 58 -6.00 -2.82 -7.95
C ILE A 58 -5.91 -1.82 -6.81
N LEU A 59 -7.02 -1.15 -6.51
CA LEU A 59 -7.16 -0.25 -5.38
C LEU A 59 -8.07 -0.87 -4.31
N LEU A 60 -7.62 -0.86 -3.05
CA LEU A 60 -8.48 -1.03 -1.89
C LEU A 60 -8.63 0.33 -1.18
N SER A 61 -9.83 0.60 -0.63
CA SER A 61 -10.18 1.93 -0.11
C SER A 61 -9.35 2.41 1.10
N GLY A 62 -8.55 1.56 1.74
CA GLY A 62 -7.56 1.93 2.76
C GLY A 62 -8.00 1.72 4.22
N GLY A 63 -9.22 1.22 4.45
CA GLY A 63 -9.75 0.96 5.79
C GLY A 63 -9.70 2.18 6.72
N PRO A 64 -9.50 1.98 8.04
CA PRO A 64 -9.53 3.04 9.06
C PRO A 64 -8.53 4.18 8.83
N ASP A 65 -7.39 3.88 8.22
CA ASP A 65 -6.36 4.86 7.88
C ASP A 65 -6.58 5.51 6.51
N GLY A 66 -7.55 5.01 5.75
CA GLY A 66 -7.94 5.56 4.46
C GLY A 66 -8.70 6.88 4.51
N PRO A 67 -9.01 7.44 3.33
CA PRO A 67 -9.72 8.70 3.24
C PRO A 67 -11.22 8.55 3.49
N ILE A 68 -11.77 7.32 3.47
CA ILE A 68 -13.21 7.07 3.48
C ILE A 68 -13.76 6.84 4.89
N ASP A 69 -13.23 5.88 5.64
CA ASP A 69 -13.73 5.50 6.97
C ASP A 69 -13.83 6.70 7.93
N PRO A 70 -12.83 7.62 8.00
CA PRO A 70 -12.95 8.81 8.84
C PRO A 70 -14.12 9.73 8.48
N LEU A 71 -14.56 9.77 7.22
CA LEU A 71 -15.69 10.59 6.79
C LEU A 71 -17.01 10.01 7.32
N PHE A 72 -17.17 8.69 7.29
CA PHE A 72 -18.33 8.05 7.92
C PHE A 72 -18.35 8.25 9.44
N VAL A 73 -17.19 8.10 10.10
CA VAL A 73 -17.05 8.39 11.55
C VAL A 73 -17.41 9.84 11.87
N GLN A 74 -17.04 10.78 11.01
CA GLN A 74 -17.36 12.21 11.16
C GLN A 74 -18.79 12.57 10.69
N LYS A 75 -19.63 11.59 10.33
CA LYS A 75 -21.00 11.79 9.83
C LYS A 75 -21.06 12.66 8.57
N LYS A 76 -20.11 12.44 7.66
CA LYS A 76 -20.01 13.08 6.33
C LYS A 76 -20.21 12.06 5.19
N PRO A 77 -21.37 11.37 5.13
CA PRO A 77 -21.60 10.30 4.16
C PRO A 77 -21.60 10.79 2.70
N ALA A 78 -21.98 12.05 2.45
CA ALA A 78 -21.93 12.63 1.10
C ALA A 78 -20.49 12.76 0.58
N GLU A 79 -19.58 13.30 1.41
CA GLU A 79 -18.15 13.40 1.07
C GLU A 79 -17.52 12.01 0.89
N ALA A 80 -17.90 11.03 1.73
CA ALA A 80 -17.46 9.65 1.60
C ALA A 80 -17.92 9.03 0.27
N ALA A 81 -19.19 9.25 -0.11
CA ALA A 81 -19.77 8.74 -1.33
C ALA A 81 -19.12 9.35 -2.59
N GLU A 82 -18.80 10.64 -2.57
CA GLU A 82 -18.07 11.31 -3.66
C GLU A 82 -16.66 10.74 -3.82
N ALA A 83 -15.93 10.54 -2.73
CA ALA A 83 -14.59 9.97 -2.76
C ALA A 83 -14.60 8.51 -3.25
N LEU A 84 -15.54 7.69 -2.77
CA LEU A 84 -15.74 6.31 -3.24
C LEU A 84 -16.11 6.27 -4.74
N ALA A 85 -16.96 7.19 -5.20
CA ALA A 85 -17.34 7.28 -6.61
C ALA A 85 -16.15 7.64 -7.50
N GLU A 86 -15.28 8.55 -7.05
CA GLU A 86 -14.05 8.90 -7.77
C GLU A 86 -13.07 7.73 -7.83
N MET A 87 -12.84 7.03 -6.70
CA MET A 87 -12.02 5.82 -6.67
C MET A 87 -12.54 4.76 -7.65
N LYS A 88 -13.87 4.50 -7.63
CA LYS A 88 -14.51 3.57 -8.54
C LYS A 88 -14.41 4.02 -10.00
N ARG A 89 -14.57 5.31 -10.30
CA ARG A 89 -14.45 5.85 -11.67
C ARG A 89 -13.06 5.61 -12.25
N VAL A 90 -12.02 5.77 -11.44
CA VAL A 90 -10.61 5.64 -11.86
C VAL A 90 -10.22 4.17 -12.05
N PHE A 91 -10.57 3.31 -11.09
CA PHE A 91 -10.10 1.92 -11.07
C PHE A 91 -11.10 0.94 -11.70
N GLY A 92 -12.36 1.34 -11.90
CA GLY A 92 -13.39 0.52 -12.52
C GLY A 92 -13.63 -0.79 -11.76
N ASP A 93 -13.51 -1.91 -12.46
CA ASP A 93 -13.61 -3.26 -11.90
C ASP A 93 -12.40 -3.66 -11.03
N ARG A 94 -11.38 -2.80 -10.91
CA ARG A 94 -10.18 -3.00 -10.08
C ARG A 94 -10.28 -2.25 -8.74
N PHE A 95 -11.44 -1.71 -8.40
CA PHE A 95 -11.71 -1.06 -7.13
C PHE A 95 -12.43 -2.00 -6.16
N TYR A 96 -11.98 -2.03 -4.91
CA TYR A 96 -12.63 -2.76 -3.82
C TYR A 96 -12.80 -1.86 -2.60
N VAL A 97 -13.96 -1.97 -1.96
CA VAL A 97 -14.22 -1.32 -0.67
C VAL A 97 -13.68 -2.23 0.43
N GLU A 98 -12.66 -1.76 1.14
CA GLU A 98 -11.93 -2.50 2.16
C GLU A 98 -12.64 -2.45 3.51
N LEU A 99 -12.82 -3.60 4.14
CA LEU A 99 -13.36 -3.76 5.48
C LEU A 99 -12.32 -4.39 6.39
N GLN A 100 -12.17 -3.81 7.59
CA GLN A 100 -11.27 -4.27 8.63
C GLN A 100 -12.02 -4.36 9.97
N ARG A 101 -11.78 -5.42 10.73
CA ARG A 101 -12.47 -5.69 12.01
C ARG A 101 -11.47 -6.02 13.10
N HIS A 102 -10.98 -4.98 13.78
CA HIS A 102 -10.05 -5.07 14.91
C HIS A 102 -10.73 -4.77 16.26
N GLY A 103 -12.06 -4.63 16.26
CA GLY A 103 -12.86 -4.34 17.44
C GLY A 103 -12.87 -2.86 17.82
N LEU A 104 -12.54 -1.96 16.88
CA LEU A 104 -12.61 -0.52 17.11
C LEU A 104 -14.03 0.00 16.86
N SER A 105 -14.45 0.98 17.67
CA SER A 105 -15.74 1.63 17.48
C SER A 105 -15.81 2.44 16.19
N SER A 106 -14.68 2.99 15.73
CA SER A 106 -14.57 3.69 14.44
C SER A 106 -14.89 2.78 13.25
N GLU A 107 -14.34 1.56 13.25
CA GLU A 107 -14.62 0.53 12.24
C GLU A 107 -16.11 0.20 12.22
N THR A 108 -16.70 -0.06 13.39
CA THR A 108 -18.13 -0.39 13.51
C THR A 108 -19.03 0.73 13.00
N VAL A 109 -18.66 2.00 13.24
CA VAL A 109 -19.42 3.17 12.78
C VAL A 109 -19.28 3.38 11.27
N ALA A 110 -18.10 3.11 10.70
CA ALA A 110 -17.84 3.29 9.26
C ALA A 110 -18.44 2.16 8.41
N GLU A 111 -18.38 0.92 8.88
CA GLU A 111 -18.71 -0.29 8.11
C GLU A 111 -20.11 -0.24 7.49
N GLY A 112 -21.13 0.20 8.24
CA GLY A 112 -22.50 0.26 7.72
C GLY A 112 -22.62 1.14 6.47
N GLY A 113 -21.97 2.31 6.46
CA GLY A 113 -21.98 3.22 5.32
C GLY A 113 -21.15 2.71 4.15
N LEU A 114 -20.03 2.03 4.42
CA LEU A 114 -19.20 1.38 3.40
C LEU A 114 -19.98 0.27 2.69
N VAL A 115 -20.63 -0.61 3.46
CA VAL A 115 -21.43 -1.74 2.94
C VAL A 115 -22.64 -1.23 2.16
N GLU A 116 -23.39 -0.26 2.70
CA GLU A 116 -24.54 0.33 2.01
C GLU A 116 -24.14 0.96 0.67
N TRP A 117 -23.05 1.74 0.65
CA TRP A 117 -22.56 2.34 -0.59
C TRP A 117 -22.08 1.29 -1.58
N ALA A 118 -21.34 0.28 -1.10
CA ALA A 118 -20.81 -0.79 -1.95
C ALA A 118 -21.93 -1.55 -2.67
N TYR A 119 -22.98 -1.96 -1.94
CA TYR A 119 -24.13 -2.63 -2.53
C TYR A 119 -24.95 -1.71 -3.45
N ALA A 120 -25.18 -0.46 -3.06
CA ALA A 120 -25.95 0.49 -3.87
C ALA A 120 -25.26 0.82 -5.21
N ASN A 121 -23.93 0.72 -5.25
CA ASN A 121 -23.14 1.07 -6.41
C ASN A 121 -22.57 -0.15 -7.15
N ASP A 122 -22.82 -1.37 -6.71
CA ASP A 122 -22.26 -2.59 -7.30
C ASP A 122 -20.71 -2.59 -7.26
N ALA A 123 -20.15 -2.23 -6.11
CA ALA A 123 -18.71 -2.26 -5.83
C ALA A 123 -18.38 -3.45 -4.91
N PRO A 124 -17.35 -4.26 -5.22
CA PRO A 124 -17.04 -5.43 -4.42
C PRO A 124 -16.42 -5.04 -3.06
N LEU A 125 -16.86 -5.72 -2.00
CA LEU A 125 -16.24 -5.66 -0.67
C LEU A 125 -15.00 -6.55 -0.61
N VAL A 126 -14.01 -6.20 0.22
CA VAL A 126 -12.88 -7.09 0.52
C VAL A 126 -12.52 -7.02 2.00
N ALA A 127 -12.33 -8.18 2.62
CA ALA A 127 -11.89 -8.29 4.01
C ALA A 127 -10.36 -8.32 4.09
N THR A 128 -9.77 -7.44 4.89
CA THR A 128 -8.34 -7.44 5.21
C THR A 128 -8.15 -7.34 6.73
N ASN A 129 -6.91 -7.50 7.22
CA ASN A 129 -6.61 -7.48 8.65
C ASN A 129 -5.34 -6.66 8.98
N ASP A 130 -4.95 -5.77 8.07
CA ASP A 130 -3.80 -4.85 8.21
C ASP A 130 -2.65 -5.38 9.08
N VAL A 131 -2.00 -6.45 8.59
CA VAL A 131 -1.20 -7.34 9.41
C VAL A 131 0.18 -6.74 9.70
N TYR A 132 0.52 -6.58 10.97
CA TYR A 132 1.83 -6.09 11.42
C TYR A 132 2.73 -7.18 11.99
N TYR A 133 2.16 -8.30 12.44
CA TYR A 133 2.92 -9.38 13.07
C TYR A 133 2.35 -10.76 12.75
N ALA A 134 3.18 -11.79 12.85
CA ALA A 134 2.79 -13.13 12.42
C ALA A 134 1.82 -13.83 13.39
N LYS A 135 1.96 -13.62 14.71
CA LYS A 135 1.19 -14.32 15.75
C LYS A 135 0.63 -13.36 16.79
N ALA A 136 -0.56 -13.64 17.31
CA ALA A 136 -1.21 -12.83 18.36
C ALA A 136 -0.30 -12.53 19.57
N ALA A 137 0.52 -13.51 19.99
CA ALA A 137 1.45 -13.34 21.11
C ALA A 137 2.52 -12.23 20.89
N GLN A 138 2.74 -11.78 19.65
CA GLN A 138 3.72 -10.73 19.31
C GLN A 138 3.17 -9.31 19.48
N ALA A 139 1.91 -9.13 19.87
CA ALA A 139 1.30 -7.81 20.07
C ALA A 139 2.13 -6.92 21.02
N LYS A 140 2.64 -7.47 22.13
CA LYS A 140 3.50 -6.73 23.08
C LYS A 140 4.86 -6.36 22.48
N SER A 141 5.42 -7.22 21.64
CA SER A 141 6.69 -6.94 20.96
C SER A 141 6.53 -5.84 19.91
N HIS A 142 5.42 -5.85 19.18
CA HIS A 142 5.07 -4.78 18.24
C HIS A 142 4.84 -3.45 18.96
N ASP A 143 4.12 -3.48 20.09
CA ASP A 143 3.92 -2.29 20.92
C ASP A 143 5.24 -1.66 21.39
N ALA A 144 6.21 -2.48 21.81
CA ALA A 144 7.55 -2.02 22.17
C ALA A 144 8.31 -1.43 20.96
N LEU A 145 8.15 -2.00 19.76
CA LEU A 145 8.75 -1.47 18.53
C LEU A 145 8.22 -0.06 18.20
N LEU A 146 6.92 0.16 18.36
CA LEU A 146 6.32 1.50 18.18
C LEU A 146 6.88 2.50 19.20
N CYS A 147 7.02 2.10 20.45
CA CYS A 147 7.65 2.93 21.47
C CYS A 147 9.08 3.34 21.09
N ILE A 148 9.89 2.41 20.58
CA ILE A 148 11.26 2.70 20.13
C ILE A 148 11.25 3.67 18.94
N SER A 149 10.37 3.44 17.96
CA SER A 149 10.23 4.31 16.78
C SER A 149 9.86 5.74 17.16
N ASP A 150 8.95 5.90 18.13
CA ASP A 150 8.37 7.20 18.49
C ASP A 150 9.11 7.88 19.65
N GLY A 151 10.18 7.25 20.18
CA GLY A 151 10.88 7.74 21.37
C GLY A 151 10.00 7.78 22.62
N ALA A 152 8.97 6.93 22.69
CA ALA A 152 7.98 6.87 23.76
C ALA A 152 8.22 5.67 24.70
N PHE A 153 7.52 5.63 25.84
CA PHE A 153 7.60 4.53 26.80
C PHE A 153 6.30 3.72 26.84
N THR A 154 6.39 2.42 27.10
CA THR A 154 5.21 1.53 27.16
C THR A 154 4.18 1.96 28.20
N GLY A 155 4.64 2.58 29.30
CA GLY A 155 3.80 3.15 30.36
C GLY A 155 3.15 4.51 30.05
N GLN A 156 3.52 5.19 28.97
CA GLN A 156 2.90 6.44 28.56
C GLN A 156 1.53 6.18 27.93
N GLU A 157 0.48 6.85 28.41
CA GLU A 157 -0.89 6.68 27.89
C GLU A 157 -1.10 7.37 26.54
N ASP A 158 -0.64 8.61 26.40
CA ASP A 158 -0.79 9.39 25.16
C ASP A 158 0.34 9.07 24.17
N ARG A 159 0.20 7.92 23.50
CA ARG A 159 1.12 7.45 22.46
C ARG A 159 0.40 6.62 21.40
N ARG A 160 1.04 6.46 20.25
CA ARG A 160 0.59 5.56 19.20
C ARG A 160 0.55 4.11 19.70
N ARG A 161 -0.58 3.45 19.47
CA ARG A 161 -0.85 2.04 19.80
C ARG A 161 -1.82 1.47 18.77
N VAL A 162 -1.68 0.18 18.51
CA VAL A 162 -2.60 -0.60 17.70
C VAL A 162 -3.29 -1.65 18.57
N THR A 163 -4.38 -2.23 18.10
CA THR A 163 -5.05 -3.32 18.82
C THR A 163 -4.20 -4.60 18.82
N GLY A 164 -4.61 -5.59 19.60
CA GLY A 164 -4.01 -6.94 19.58
C GLY A 164 -4.40 -7.79 18.36
N GLU A 165 -5.18 -7.24 17.43
CA GLU A 165 -5.83 -8.00 16.36
C GLU A 165 -5.08 -7.97 15.01
N HIS A 166 -3.98 -7.23 14.90
CA HIS A 166 -3.16 -7.08 13.68
C HIS A 166 -2.19 -8.27 13.43
N TRP A 167 -2.54 -9.48 13.88
CA TRP A 167 -1.76 -10.69 13.60
C TRP A 167 -2.21 -11.36 12.31
N PHE A 168 -1.37 -12.20 11.72
CA PHE A 168 -1.72 -12.97 10.51
C PHE A 168 -2.76 -14.08 10.85
N LYS A 169 -4.04 -13.71 10.87
CA LYS A 169 -5.17 -14.59 11.15
C LYS A 169 -5.23 -15.77 10.18
N SER A 170 -5.65 -16.93 10.68
CA SER A 170 -5.92 -18.08 9.81
C SER A 170 -7.13 -17.80 8.91
N ALA A 171 -7.25 -18.53 7.81
CA ALA A 171 -8.42 -18.43 6.93
C ALA A 171 -9.73 -18.73 7.69
N GLU A 172 -9.72 -19.70 8.60
CA GLU A 172 -10.88 -20.03 9.45
C GLU A 172 -11.26 -18.86 10.36
N ALA A 173 -10.28 -18.23 11.03
CA ALA A 173 -10.54 -17.07 11.89
C ALA A 173 -11.08 -15.87 11.10
N MET A 174 -10.55 -15.60 9.90
CA MET A 174 -11.09 -14.54 9.03
C MET A 174 -12.51 -14.85 8.54
N ARG A 175 -12.81 -16.11 8.22
CA ARG A 175 -14.15 -16.53 7.80
C ARG A 175 -15.17 -16.46 8.93
N GLU A 176 -14.78 -16.80 10.14
CA GLU A 176 -15.63 -16.63 11.32
C GLU A 176 -15.88 -15.14 11.59
N LEU A 177 -14.84 -14.31 11.50
CA LEU A 177 -14.92 -12.87 11.72
C LEU A 177 -15.82 -12.15 10.70
N PHE A 178 -15.90 -12.64 9.47
CA PHE A 178 -16.73 -12.11 8.39
C PHE A 178 -17.84 -13.09 7.97
N ALA A 179 -18.36 -13.89 8.90
CA ALA A 179 -19.38 -14.91 8.58
C ALA A 179 -20.69 -14.32 8.03
N ASP A 180 -20.99 -13.07 8.38
CA ASP A 180 -22.11 -12.26 7.89
C ASP A 180 -21.87 -11.65 6.51
N LEU A 181 -20.61 -11.53 6.07
CA LEU A 181 -20.18 -10.98 4.78
C LEU A 181 -19.16 -11.92 4.09
N PRO A 182 -19.55 -13.17 3.75
CA PRO A 182 -18.63 -14.17 3.22
C PRO A 182 -17.95 -13.72 1.91
N GLU A 183 -18.62 -12.91 1.11
CA GLU A 183 -18.10 -12.37 -0.16
C GLU A 183 -16.87 -11.49 0.03
N ALA A 184 -16.74 -10.81 1.18
CA ALA A 184 -15.58 -9.97 1.48
C ALA A 184 -14.31 -10.83 1.57
N CYS A 185 -14.40 -12.02 2.16
CA CYS A 185 -13.32 -13.01 2.15
C CYS A 185 -13.14 -13.66 0.76
N ASP A 186 -14.21 -13.98 0.04
CA ASP A 186 -14.10 -14.60 -1.30
C ASP A 186 -13.38 -13.68 -2.30
N ASN A 187 -13.63 -12.38 -2.23
CA ASN A 187 -12.99 -11.39 -3.10
C ASN A 187 -11.47 -11.31 -2.90
N THR A 188 -10.94 -11.69 -1.73
CA THR A 188 -9.48 -11.80 -1.54
C THR A 188 -8.86 -12.83 -2.49
N ILE A 189 -9.57 -13.94 -2.74
CA ILE A 189 -9.13 -15.00 -3.65
C ILE A 189 -9.23 -14.50 -5.10
N GLN A 190 -10.26 -13.73 -5.43
CA GLN A 190 -10.41 -13.13 -6.75
C GLN A 190 -9.31 -12.11 -7.05
N ILE A 191 -8.98 -11.25 -6.08
CA ILE A 191 -7.84 -10.32 -6.18
C ILE A 191 -6.56 -11.11 -6.42
N ALA A 192 -6.28 -12.14 -5.60
CA ALA A 192 -5.08 -12.96 -5.73
C ALA A 192 -4.97 -13.63 -7.12
N ARG A 193 -6.09 -14.11 -7.69
CA ARG A 193 -6.13 -14.70 -9.04
C ARG A 193 -5.89 -13.67 -10.15
N ARG A 194 -6.27 -12.41 -9.94
CA ARG A 194 -6.05 -11.30 -10.88
C ARG A 194 -4.60 -10.77 -10.83
N CYS A 195 -3.86 -11.07 -9.78
CA CYS A 195 -2.46 -10.67 -9.61
C CYS A 195 -1.51 -11.80 -10.05
N ALA A 196 -1.30 -11.91 -11.37
CA ALA A 196 -0.49 -12.98 -11.97
C ALA A 196 0.94 -12.54 -12.32
N PHE A 197 1.46 -11.48 -11.70
CA PHE A 197 2.78 -10.95 -11.97
C PHE A 197 3.79 -11.24 -10.86
N LEU A 198 4.99 -11.64 -11.28
CA LEU A 198 6.14 -11.83 -10.42
C LEU A 198 7.33 -11.10 -11.04
N VAL A 199 7.99 -10.26 -10.24
CA VAL A 199 9.21 -9.57 -10.66
C VAL A 199 10.30 -10.60 -10.97
N LYS A 200 10.85 -10.53 -12.17
CA LYS A 200 11.95 -11.41 -12.59
C LYS A 200 13.29 -10.75 -12.31
N THR A 201 14.27 -11.56 -11.92
CA THR A 201 15.67 -11.12 -11.89
C THR A 201 16.20 -11.00 -13.32
N HIS A 202 16.82 -9.87 -13.64
CA HIS A 202 17.50 -9.66 -14.92
C HIS A 202 19.01 -9.56 -14.73
N LYS A 203 19.77 -9.88 -15.79
CA LYS A 203 21.21 -9.60 -15.82
C LYS A 203 21.46 -8.09 -15.69
N PRO A 204 22.62 -7.65 -15.17
CA PRO A 204 22.95 -6.24 -15.10
C PRO A 204 22.74 -5.54 -16.46
N ILE A 205 21.97 -4.45 -16.44
CA ILE A 205 21.78 -3.57 -17.59
C ILE A 205 22.89 -2.53 -17.49
N LEU A 206 24.01 -2.78 -18.17
CA LEU A 206 25.13 -1.85 -18.18
C LEU A 206 24.79 -0.65 -19.08
N PRO A 207 25.09 0.59 -18.64
CA PRO A 207 24.97 1.75 -19.51
C PRO A 207 25.93 1.59 -20.69
N ARG A 208 25.52 2.09 -21.87
CA ARG A 208 26.39 2.11 -23.03
C ARG A 208 27.59 3.02 -22.76
N PHE A 209 28.78 2.53 -23.08
CA PHE A 209 30.00 3.32 -23.05
C PHE A 209 30.19 4.02 -24.39
N ASP A 210 30.26 5.34 -24.39
CA ASP A 210 30.55 6.11 -25.61
C ASP A 210 32.02 5.90 -26.00
N THR A 211 32.25 5.14 -27.07
CA THR A 211 33.58 4.84 -27.58
C THR A 211 34.16 5.94 -28.47
N GLY A 212 33.39 7.00 -28.77
CA GLY A 212 33.83 8.22 -29.49
C GLY A 212 34.32 8.04 -30.94
N ALA A 213 34.68 6.82 -31.37
CA ALA A 213 35.46 6.55 -32.58
C ALA A 213 34.95 5.35 -33.40
N GLY A 214 33.68 4.96 -33.27
CA GLY A 214 33.08 3.85 -34.03
C GLY A 214 33.62 2.46 -33.66
N ARG A 215 34.38 2.36 -32.57
CA ARG A 215 34.86 1.10 -32.01
C ARG A 215 33.76 0.41 -31.22
N SER A 216 33.82 -0.91 -31.13
CA SER A 216 33.01 -1.64 -30.15
C SER A 216 33.48 -1.32 -28.73
N GLU A 217 32.61 -1.50 -27.72
CA GLU A 217 32.98 -1.32 -26.31
C GLU A 217 34.14 -2.25 -25.91
N ASP A 218 34.16 -3.47 -26.46
CA ASP A 218 35.24 -4.45 -26.24
C ASP A 218 36.58 -3.96 -26.81
N ASP A 219 36.59 -3.38 -28.01
CA ASP A 219 37.79 -2.85 -28.65
C ASP A 219 38.33 -1.63 -27.89
N GLU A 220 37.43 -0.77 -27.40
CA GLU A 220 37.81 0.42 -26.63
C GLU A 220 38.35 0.04 -25.25
N LEU A 221 37.73 -0.93 -24.58
CA LEU A 221 38.27 -1.52 -23.35
C LEU A 221 39.69 -2.05 -23.57
N ALA A 222 39.88 -2.81 -24.65
CA ALA A 222 41.18 -3.39 -24.98
C ALA A 222 42.23 -2.33 -25.38
N HIS A 223 41.81 -1.22 -26.00
CA HIS A 223 42.68 -0.10 -26.33
C HIS A 223 43.14 0.64 -25.07
N GLN A 224 42.21 1.07 -24.21
CA GLN A 224 42.52 1.79 -22.98
C GLN A 224 43.35 0.94 -22.01
N ALA A 225 43.09 -0.36 -21.92
CA ALA A 225 43.91 -1.27 -21.13
C ALA A 225 45.37 -1.34 -21.61
N ARG A 226 45.60 -1.35 -22.94
CA ARG A 226 46.97 -1.37 -23.51
C ARG A 226 47.69 -0.05 -23.34
N GLU A 227 47.02 1.07 -23.59
CA GLU A 227 47.61 2.41 -23.39
C GLU A 227 47.92 2.66 -21.91
N GLY A 228 47.00 2.27 -21.02
CA GLY A 228 47.21 2.31 -19.57
C GLY A 228 48.39 1.45 -19.10
N LEU A 229 48.61 0.28 -19.71
CA LEU A 229 49.77 -0.56 -19.41
C LEU A 229 51.07 0.11 -19.85
N LYS A 230 51.14 0.68 -21.06
CA LYS A 230 52.33 1.39 -21.55
C LYS A 230 52.73 2.56 -20.67
N ALA A 231 51.75 3.30 -20.13
CA ALA A 231 52.01 4.43 -19.24
C ALA A 231 52.52 4.02 -17.85
N ARG A 232 52.29 2.77 -17.44
CA ARG A 232 52.69 2.22 -16.13
C ARG A 232 53.99 1.41 -16.16
N LEU A 233 54.49 1.07 -17.35
CA LEU A 233 55.78 0.41 -17.57
C LEU A 233 56.87 1.47 -17.81
#